data_AF-A0A919U959-F1
#
_entry.id   AF-A0A919U959-F1
#
_cell.length_a   1.000
_cell.length_b   1.000
_cell.length_c   1.000
_cell.angle_alpha   90.00
_cell.angle_beta   90.00
_cell.angle_gamma   90.00
#
_symmetry.space_group_name_H-M   'P 1'
#
loop_
_entity.id
_entity.type
_entity.pdbx_description
1 polymer ?
#
loop_
_entity_poly.entity_id
_entity_poly.type
_entity_poly.pdbx_seq_one_letter_code
_entity_poly.pdbx_strand_id
1 'polypeptide(L)'
;MSSPTAEPGSWLGMHIFYGANARPMVLECVRPLVDELTTLGLLDSYFYLNYWQEGPHVRLRLKPRTAADEPAVRAAAEAAVQRFLADRPALYEMNAGFRGELHEMLFRLEYPNGGPPELLAADGTAAMQPNNSFAYRPYEPEFGKYGGAPGVALAEWHFRHSSDLVIDLVATMNLHLRPVVLGIASQLMLVMAGTFLPGRDDLATFFDAYHQFWRHAFGGAGFVDNIDYDSMYERSAADLDRRFRPILTALEQGEPQRLPVFLRGWAEHAAQLRDRASALAGSGALTFAYPEGAEPVTVTDPHQALIRLLSPYLHMTNNRLYVTLRDEAYLAYLIGRALRETVPAR
;
A
#
# COMPACT_ATOMS: atom_id res chain seq x y z
N MET A 1 -7.97 -22.87 -36.75
CA MET A 1 -8.66 -23.33 -35.52
C MET A 1 -8.12 -22.48 -34.39
N SER A 2 -8.85 -21.45 -33.97
CA SER A 2 -8.48 -20.67 -32.79
C SER A 2 -8.65 -21.57 -31.57
N SER A 3 -7.58 -21.84 -30.83
CA SER A 3 -7.69 -22.53 -29.55
C SER A 3 -8.70 -21.77 -28.67
N PRO A 4 -9.61 -22.45 -27.97
CA PRO A 4 -10.47 -21.79 -27.01
C PRO A 4 -9.57 -21.07 -25.99
N THR A 5 -9.75 -19.76 -25.85
CA THR A 5 -9.09 -18.97 -24.82
C THR A 5 -9.52 -19.55 -23.47
N ALA A 6 -8.59 -20.19 -22.76
CA ALA A 6 -8.85 -20.75 -21.44
C ALA A 6 -9.38 -19.66 -20.49
N GLU A 7 -10.34 -20.02 -19.63
CA GLU A 7 -10.92 -19.08 -18.68
C GLU A 7 -9.85 -18.50 -17.76
N PRO A 8 -9.82 -17.16 -17.54
CA PRO A 8 -8.87 -16.54 -16.63
C PRO A 8 -8.98 -17.09 -15.20
N GLY A 9 -7.86 -17.18 -14.48
CA GLY A 9 -7.86 -17.60 -13.09
C GLY A 9 -8.44 -16.56 -12.14
N SER A 10 -9.14 -17.02 -11.12
CA SER A 10 -9.62 -16.18 -10.00
C SER A 10 -8.51 -15.89 -9.00
N TRP A 11 -8.57 -14.74 -8.34
CA TRP A 11 -7.63 -14.37 -7.28
C TRP A 11 -7.66 -15.36 -6.10
N LEU A 12 -6.51 -15.94 -5.80
CA LEU A 12 -6.25 -16.71 -4.58
C LEU A 12 -5.77 -15.79 -3.48
N GLY A 13 -6.50 -15.78 -2.37
CA GLY A 13 -6.17 -14.99 -1.18
C GLY A 13 -5.60 -15.83 -0.05
N MET A 14 -4.30 -15.74 0.18
CA MET A 14 -3.63 -16.40 1.31
C MET A 14 -3.25 -15.37 2.37
N HIS A 15 -3.74 -15.54 3.60
CA HIS A 15 -3.37 -14.74 4.75
C HIS A 15 -2.34 -15.55 5.55
N ILE A 16 -1.13 -15.02 5.69
CA ILE A 16 0.01 -15.70 6.33
C ILE A 16 0.26 -15.02 7.67
N PHE A 17 -0.20 -15.67 8.74
CA PHE A 17 -0.14 -15.15 10.11
C PHE A 17 1.28 -15.33 10.67
N TYR A 18 1.96 -14.20 10.85
CA TYR A 18 3.37 -14.17 11.17
C TYR A 18 3.71 -12.94 12.02
N GLY A 19 3.75 -13.14 13.34
CA GLY A 19 3.97 -12.09 14.35
C GLY A 19 5.40 -11.54 14.44
N ALA A 20 6.26 -11.84 13.47
CA ALA A 20 7.62 -11.31 13.35
C ALA A 20 7.73 -10.35 12.15
N ASN A 21 8.93 -9.80 11.92
CA ASN A 21 9.18 -8.91 10.79
C ASN A 21 8.92 -9.66 9.47
N ALA A 22 8.04 -9.16 8.59
CA ALA A 22 7.74 -9.83 7.32
C ALA A 22 8.75 -9.57 6.20
N ARG A 23 9.78 -8.73 6.40
CA ARG A 23 10.80 -8.50 5.35
C ARG A 23 11.47 -9.81 4.87
N PRO A 24 11.93 -10.73 5.75
CA PRO A 24 12.39 -12.05 5.34
C PRO A 24 11.33 -12.86 4.60
N MET A 25 10.05 -12.78 5.00
CA MET A 25 8.97 -13.48 4.28
C MET A 25 8.84 -12.99 2.83
N VAL A 26 8.89 -11.67 2.65
CA VAL A 26 8.79 -11.05 1.33
C VAL A 26 9.98 -11.46 0.44
N LEU A 27 11.20 -11.53 0.99
CA LEU A 27 12.41 -11.88 0.23
C LEU A 27 12.63 -13.39 0.03
N GLU A 28 12.38 -14.20 1.05
CA GLU A 28 12.77 -15.61 1.10
C GLU A 28 11.59 -16.55 0.79
N CYS A 29 10.35 -16.04 0.80
CA CYS A 29 9.14 -16.81 0.45
C CYS A 29 8.41 -16.22 -0.75
N VAL A 30 7.94 -14.96 -0.66
CA VAL A 30 7.06 -14.37 -1.67
C VAL A 30 7.79 -14.21 -3.01
N ARG A 31 8.97 -13.59 -3.01
CA ARG A 31 9.72 -13.35 -4.26
C ARG A 31 10.10 -14.66 -4.99
N PRO A 32 10.71 -15.67 -4.35
CA PRO A 32 11.02 -16.93 -5.01
C PRO A 32 9.78 -17.66 -5.56
N LEU A 33 8.69 -17.68 -4.80
CA LEU A 33 7.42 -18.28 -5.24
C LEU A 33 6.87 -17.60 -6.49
N VAL A 34 6.84 -16.26 -6.51
CA VAL A 34 6.35 -15.49 -7.65
C VAL A 34 7.24 -15.69 -8.88
N ASP A 35 8.56 -15.67 -8.72
CA ASP A 35 9.51 -15.88 -9.81
C ASP A 35 9.36 -17.29 -10.42
N GLU A 36 9.19 -18.32 -9.58
CA GLU A 36 8.93 -19.69 -10.01
C GLU A 36 7.64 -19.80 -10.81
N LEU A 37 6.51 -19.34 -10.24
CA LEU A 37 5.20 -19.42 -10.88
C LEU A 37 5.14 -18.60 -12.17
N THR A 38 5.82 -17.46 -12.23
CA THR A 38 5.94 -16.64 -13.44
C THR A 38 6.75 -17.36 -14.52
N THR A 39 7.88 -17.97 -14.15
CA THR A 39 8.74 -18.72 -15.07
C THR A 39 8.01 -19.93 -15.66
N LEU A 40 7.18 -20.60 -14.86
CA LEU A 40 6.33 -21.71 -15.31
C LEU A 40 5.11 -21.25 -16.12
N GLY A 41 4.87 -19.95 -16.25
CA GLY A 41 3.72 -19.40 -16.96
C GLY A 41 2.38 -19.67 -16.26
N LEU A 42 2.38 -19.86 -14.94
CA LEU A 42 1.17 -20.19 -14.17
C LEU A 42 0.50 -18.97 -13.54
N LEU A 43 1.17 -17.82 -13.51
CA LEU A 43 0.73 -16.61 -12.79
C LEU A 43 0.49 -15.44 -13.76
N ASP A 44 -0.70 -14.84 -13.70
CA ASP A 44 -1.05 -13.59 -14.41
C ASP A 44 -0.55 -12.36 -13.65
N SER A 45 -0.80 -12.36 -12.33
CA SER A 45 -0.50 -11.23 -11.46
C SER A 45 -0.39 -11.66 -10.01
N TYR A 46 0.18 -10.78 -9.18
CA TYR A 46 0.20 -10.92 -7.74
C TYR A 46 0.30 -9.56 -7.09
N PHE A 47 -0.03 -9.49 -5.81
CA PHE A 47 0.40 -8.42 -4.93
C PHE A 47 0.33 -8.89 -3.48
N TYR A 48 1.00 -8.17 -2.59
CA TYR A 48 0.87 -8.39 -1.16
C TYR A 48 0.57 -7.09 -0.43
N LEU A 49 0.06 -7.21 0.79
CA LEU A 49 -0.06 -6.11 1.76
C LEU A 49 0.14 -6.62 3.18
N ASN A 50 0.52 -5.72 4.08
CA ASN A 50 0.62 -5.99 5.51
C ASN A 50 -0.71 -5.65 6.18
N TYR A 51 -1.13 -6.47 7.14
CA TYR A 51 -2.41 -6.30 7.79
C TYR A 51 -2.38 -6.77 9.25
N TRP A 52 -3.40 -6.40 10.02
CA TRP A 52 -3.40 -6.53 11.48
C TRP A 52 -4.62 -7.25 12.07
N GLN A 53 -5.77 -7.26 11.38
CA GLN A 53 -6.97 -7.94 11.87
C GLN A 53 -6.69 -9.43 12.02
N GLU A 54 -7.19 -10.05 13.09
CA GLU A 54 -6.86 -11.44 13.44
C GLU A 54 -5.37 -11.70 13.78
N GLY A 55 -4.61 -10.63 14.04
CA GLY A 55 -3.18 -10.64 14.30
C GLY A 55 -2.32 -10.19 13.12
N PRO A 56 -1.06 -9.74 13.35
CA PRO A 56 -0.14 -9.33 12.29
C PRO A 56 0.08 -10.42 11.23
N HIS A 57 -0.19 -10.08 9.97
CA HIS A 57 -0.08 -11.03 8.86
C HIS A 57 0.23 -10.34 7.54
N VAL A 58 0.72 -11.13 6.58
CA VAL A 58 0.83 -10.74 5.18
C VAL A 58 -0.36 -11.31 4.42
N ARG A 59 -1.09 -10.48 3.69
CA ARG A 59 -2.10 -10.93 2.72
C ARG A 59 -1.42 -11.04 1.37
N LEU A 60 -1.16 -12.27 0.92
CA LEU A 60 -0.65 -12.57 -0.41
C LEU A 60 -1.83 -12.88 -1.34
N ARG A 61 -1.92 -12.13 -2.45
CA ARG A 61 -2.89 -12.38 -3.52
C ARG A 61 -2.15 -12.89 -4.75
N LEU A 62 -2.54 -14.06 -5.24
CA LEU A 62 -1.98 -14.68 -6.44
C LEU A 62 -3.10 -14.85 -7.46
N LYS A 63 -2.90 -14.43 -8.71
CA LYS A 63 -3.86 -14.62 -9.79
C LYS A 63 -3.30 -15.66 -10.77
N PRO A 64 -3.80 -16.89 -10.76
CA PRO A 64 -3.43 -17.88 -11.77
C PRO A 64 -3.73 -17.36 -13.17
N ARG A 65 -2.91 -17.75 -14.15
CA ARG A 65 -3.10 -17.33 -15.56
C ARG A 65 -4.42 -17.83 -16.11
N THR A 66 -4.76 -19.09 -15.83
CA THR A 66 -6.03 -19.71 -16.18
C THR A 66 -6.65 -20.39 -14.97
N ALA A 67 -7.95 -20.66 -15.00
CA ALA A 67 -8.63 -21.42 -13.95
C ALA A 67 -8.01 -22.82 -13.74
N ALA A 68 -7.47 -23.43 -14.80
CA ALA A 68 -6.80 -24.73 -14.74
C ALA A 68 -5.44 -24.68 -14.03
N ASP A 69 -4.79 -23.51 -13.94
CA ASP A 69 -3.51 -23.33 -13.27
C ASP A 69 -3.67 -23.22 -11.74
N GLU A 70 -4.89 -22.96 -11.24
CA GLU A 70 -5.17 -22.69 -9.82
C GLU A 70 -4.65 -23.78 -8.86
N PRO A 71 -4.88 -25.09 -9.10
CA PRO A 71 -4.39 -26.13 -8.19
C PRO A 71 -2.85 -26.16 -8.09
N ALA A 72 -2.14 -25.90 -9.20
CA ALA A 72 -0.69 -25.86 -9.22
C ALA A 72 -0.14 -24.63 -8.47
N VAL A 73 -0.75 -23.46 -8.70
CA VAL A 73 -0.41 -22.22 -7.97
C VAL A 73 -0.64 -22.39 -6.47
N ARG A 74 -1.77 -22.98 -6.09
CA ARG A 74 -2.11 -23.27 -4.68
C ARG A 74 -1.07 -24.18 -4.03
N ALA A 75 -0.76 -25.31 -4.64
CA ALA A 75 0.20 -26.27 -4.10
C ALA A 75 1.61 -25.66 -3.94
N ALA A 76 2.07 -24.89 -4.92
CA ALA A 76 3.35 -24.19 -4.83
C ALA A 76 3.37 -23.14 -3.71
N ALA A 77 2.28 -22.37 -3.56
CA ALA A 77 2.15 -21.37 -2.50
C ALA A 77 2.17 -22.00 -1.11
N GLU A 78 1.39 -23.08 -0.90
CA GLU A 78 1.36 -23.82 0.36
C GLU A 78 2.75 -24.38 0.70
N ALA A 79 3.43 -25.03 -0.26
CA ALA A 79 4.75 -25.59 -0.05
C ALA A 79 5.81 -24.50 0.27
N ALA A 80 5.77 -23.36 -0.41
CA ALA A 80 6.67 -22.24 -0.16
C ALA A 80 6.47 -21.63 1.23
N VAL A 81 5.21 -21.39 1.60
CA VAL A 81 4.86 -20.79 2.90
C VAL A 81 5.14 -21.76 4.04
N GLN A 82 4.78 -23.03 3.91
CA GLN A 82 5.10 -24.05 4.93
C GLN A 82 6.60 -24.16 5.18
N ARG A 83 7.40 -24.19 4.10
CA ARG A 83 8.87 -24.21 4.21
C ARG A 83 9.38 -22.97 4.94
N PHE A 84 8.95 -21.78 4.54
CA PHE A 84 9.36 -20.54 5.20
C PHE A 84 9.01 -20.52 6.69
N LEU A 85 7.80 -20.94 7.05
CA LEU A 85 7.34 -20.97 8.45
C LEU A 85 8.08 -22.03 9.28
N ALA A 86 8.48 -23.15 8.67
CA ALA A 86 9.30 -24.17 9.32
C ALA A 86 10.75 -23.72 9.52
N ASP A 87 11.33 -23.06 8.52
CA ASP A 87 12.72 -22.59 8.55
C ASP A 87 12.89 -21.34 9.43
N ARG A 88 11.86 -20.49 9.50
CA ARG A 88 11.89 -19.19 10.20
C ARG A 88 10.63 -18.94 11.04
N PRO A 89 10.30 -19.80 12.02
CA PRO A 89 9.13 -19.58 12.85
C PRO A 89 9.27 -18.27 13.64
N ALA A 90 8.20 -17.48 13.69
CA ALA A 90 8.05 -16.41 14.66
C ALA A 90 7.93 -17.03 16.06
N LEU A 91 8.94 -16.82 16.89
CA LEU A 91 9.11 -17.49 18.19
C LEU A 91 8.28 -16.86 19.33
N TYR A 92 7.59 -15.75 19.09
CA TYR A 92 6.77 -15.08 20.10
C TYR A 92 5.30 -15.47 19.94
N GLU A 93 4.62 -15.75 21.05
CA GLU A 93 3.16 -15.91 21.06
C GLU A 93 2.46 -14.56 20.87
N MET A 94 1.44 -14.51 19.98
CA MET A 94 0.72 -13.27 19.68
C MET A 94 -0.21 -12.79 20.81
N ASN A 95 -0.58 -13.68 21.74
CA ASN A 95 -1.49 -13.40 22.86
C ASN A 95 -0.79 -12.94 24.16
N ALA A 96 0.54 -12.79 24.16
CA ALA A 96 1.26 -12.42 25.38
C ALA A 96 1.46 -10.89 25.51
N GLY A 97 0.72 -10.27 26.44
CA GLY A 97 0.98 -8.91 26.95
C GLY A 97 0.56 -7.75 26.04
N PHE A 98 1.37 -6.69 25.99
CA PHE A 98 1.12 -5.38 25.35
C PHE A 98 0.58 -5.45 23.91
N ARG A 99 0.93 -6.48 23.13
CA ARG A 99 0.45 -6.64 21.75
C ARG A 99 -1.02 -7.06 21.65
N GLY A 100 -1.52 -7.86 22.60
CA GLY A 100 -2.93 -8.21 22.68
C GLY A 100 -3.80 -6.99 23.06
N GLU A 101 -3.33 -6.18 24.01
CA GLU A 101 -4.00 -4.94 24.41
C GLU A 101 -4.07 -3.92 23.26
N LEU A 102 -2.97 -3.76 22.51
CA LEU A 102 -2.92 -2.89 21.33
C LEU A 102 -3.87 -3.40 20.24
N HIS A 103 -3.91 -4.71 19.98
CA HIS A 103 -4.83 -5.30 19.00
C HIS A 103 -6.29 -5.06 19.38
N GLU A 104 -6.67 -5.33 20.63
CA GLU A 104 -8.02 -5.11 21.13
C GLU A 104 -8.43 -3.64 21.10
N MET A 105 -7.48 -2.73 21.32
CA MET A 105 -7.71 -1.30 21.16
C MET A 105 -7.95 -0.91 19.69
N LEU A 106 -7.12 -1.39 18.77
CA LEU A 106 -7.29 -1.14 17.33
C LEU A 106 -8.62 -1.71 16.82
N PHE A 107 -9.00 -2.90 17.28
CA PHE A 107 -10.28 -3.52 16.94
C PHE A 107 -11.48 -2.69 17.39
N ARG A 108 -11.47 -2.18 18.63
CA ARG A 108 -12.54 -1.31 19.15
C ARG A 108 -12.63 0.04 18.44
N LEU A 109 -11.50 0.57 17.95
CA LEU A 109 -11.49 1.80 17.15
C LEU A 109 -12.09 1.58 15.75
N GLU A 110 -11.78 0.45 15.12
CA GLU A 110 -12.33 0.08 13.80
C GLU A 110 -13.81 -0.27 13.90
N TYR A 111 -14.22 -0.95 14.97
CA TYR A 111 -15.57 -1.45 15.18
C TYR A 111 -16.18 -0.91 16.50
N PRO A 112 -16.47 0.40 16.59
CA PRO A 112 -16.95 1.03 17.83
C PRO A 112 -18.31 0.50 18.29
N ASN A 113 -19.10 -0.09 17.38
CA ASN A 113 -20.43 -0.64 17.65
C ASN A 113 -20.44 -2.19 17.73
N GLY A 114 -19.26 -2.81 17.88
CA GLY A 114 -19.09 -4.26 17.85
C GLY A 114 -18.66 -4.77 16.48
N GLY A 115 -17.66 -5.66 16.47
CA GLY A 115 -17.12 -6.23 15.24
C GLY A 115 -18.03 -7.29 14.60
N PRO A 116 -17.83 -7.62 13.32
CA PRO A 116 -18.50 -8.73 12.67
C PRO A 116 -18.33 -10.03 13.45
N PRO A 117 -19.35 -10.89 13.59
CA PRO A 117 -19.28 -12.14 14.37
C PRO A 117 -18.10 -13.03 14.00
N GLU A 118 -17.70 -13.05 12.72
CA GLU A 118 -16.58 -13.81 12.19
C GLU A 118 -15.20 -13.31 12.65
N LEU A 119 -15.11 -12.07 13.14
CA LEU A 119 -13.88 -11.49 13.70
C LEU A 119 -13.86 -11.51 15.23
N LEU A 120 -14.83 -12.18 15.86
CA LEU A 120 -14.91 -12.31 17.32
C LEU A 120 -14.51 -13.73 17.77
N ALA A 121 -13.75 -13.80 18.85
CA ALA A 121 -13.50 -15.02 19.59
C ALA A 121 -14.75 -15.44 20.40
N ALA A 122 -14.74 -16.67 20.93
CA ALA A 122 -15.86 -17.21 21.71
C ALA A 122 -16.19 -16.40 22.98
N ASP A 123 -15.23 -15.65 23.51
CA ASP A 123 -15.38 -14.77 24.67
C ASP A 123 -15.80 -13.33 24.29
N GLY A 124 -16.04 -13.06 23.00
CA GLY A 124 -16.44 -11.75 22.48
C GLY A 124 -15.27 -10.76 22.26
N THR A 125 -14.02 -11.18 22.47
CA THR A 125 -12.84 -10.38 22.14
C THR A 125 -12.50 -10.48 20.65
N ALA A 126 -11.59 -9.64 20.15
CA ALA A 126 -11.13 -9.75 18.77
C ALA A 126 -10.44 -11.11 18.53
N ALA A 127 -10.88 -11.85 17.51
CA ALA A 127 -10.29 -13.12 17.14
C ALA A 127 -8.80 -12.97 16.82
N MET A 128 -8.01 -14.01 17.12
CA MET A 128 -6.57 -14.08 16.84
C MET A 128 -6.26 -15.42 16.20
N GLN A 129 -5.59 -15.41 15.04
CA GLN A 129 -5.19 -16.63 14.36
C GLN A 129 -3.85 -17.14 14.92
N PRO A 130 -3.60 -18.46 14.90
CA PRO A 130 -2.34 -19.02 15.37
C PRO A 130 -1.15 -18.41 14.62
N ASN A 131 -0.09 -18.08 15.36
CA ASN A 131 1.16 -17.66 14.73
C ASN A 131 1.76 -18.81 13.91
N ASN A 132 2.57 -18.48 12.90
CA ASN A 132 3.18 -19.46 12.00
C ASN A 132 2.14 -20.35 11.31
N SER A 133 1.04 -19.74 10.87
CA SER A 133 -0.02 -20.43 10.14
C SER A 133 -0.42 -19.62 8.89
N PHE A 134 -1.21 -20.24 8.02
CA PHE A 134 -1.85 -19.52 6.94
C PHE A 134 -3.29 -19.99 6.77
N ALA A 135 -4.13 -19.13 6.22
CA ALA A 135 -5.49 -19.47 5.85
C ALA A 135 -5.87 -18.83 4.52
N TYR A 136 -6.74 -19.50 3.77
CA TYR A 136 -7.36 -18.89 2.61
C TYR A 136 -8.53 -18.00 3.03
N ARG A 137 -8.61 -16.83 2.41
CA ARG A 137 -9.73 -15.89 2.53
C ARG A 137 -10.11 -15.37 1.15
N PRO A 138 -11.41 -15.19 0.85
CA PRO A 138 -11.84 -14.54 -0.38
C PRO A 138 -11.10 -13.21 -0.60
N TYR A 139 -10.84 -12.91 -1.87
CA TYR A 139 -10.43 -11.56 -2.24
C TYR A 139 -11.69 -10.78 -2.61
N GLU A 140 -11.93 -9.71 -1.85
CA GLU A 140 -13.05 -8.80 -2.06
C GLU A 140 -12.49 -7.48 -2.60
N PRO A 141 -12.69 -7.17 -3.89
CA PRO A 141 -12.20 -5.93 -4.46
C PRO A 141 -12.96 -4.72 -3.92
N GLU A 142 -12.25 -3.67 -3.52
CA GLU A 142 -12.83 -2.43 -2.97
C GLU A 142 -13.39 -1.53 -4.11
N PHE A 143 -14.45 -1.98 -4.80
CA PHE A 143 -15.01 -1.28 -5.96
C PHE A 143 -15.39 0.18 -5.67
N GLY A 144 -16.04 0.45 -4.53
CA GLY A 144 -16.44 1.80 -4.14
C GLY A 144 -15.25 2.75 -3.95
N LYS A 145 -14.11 2.24 -3.49
CA LYS A 145 -12.89 3.03 -3.21
C LYS A 145 -12.09 3.33 -4.46
N TYR A 146 -11.98 2.37 -5.38
CA TYR A 146 -11.14 2.51 -6.57
C TYR A 146 -11.89 2.96 -7.82
N GLY A 147 -13.21 3.16 -7.78
CA GLY A 147 -13.96 3.68 -8.92
C GLY A 147 -14.57 2.59 -9.81
N GLY A 148 -15.15 1.55 -9.21
CA GLY A 148 -15.75 0.41 -9.92
C GLY A 148 -14.72 -0.58 -10.48
N ALA A 149 -15.18 -1.51 -11.31
CA ALA A 149 -14.33 -2.57 -11.87
C ALA A 149 -13.13 -2.05 -12.70
N PRO A 150 -13.27 -1.01 -13.56
CA PRO A 150 -12.13 -0.46 -14.30
C PRO A 150 -11.06 0.13 -13.38
N GLY A 151 -11.48 0.82 -12.33
CA GLY A 151 -10.59 1.41 -11.36
C GLY A 151 -9.88 0.37 -10.48
N VAL A 152 -10.59 -0.68 -10.05
CA VAL A 152 -9.97 -1.84 -9.37
C VAL A 152 -8.93 -2.52 -10.26
N ALA A 153 -9.23 -2.77 -11.53
CA ALA A 153 -8.26 -3.39 -12.45
C ALA A 153 -6.99 -2.53 -12.60
N LEU A 154 -7.14 -1.20 -12.63
CA LEU A 154 -6.01 -0.28 -12.63
C LEU A 154 -5.23 -0.32 -11.30
N ALA A 155 -5.93 -0.40 -10.18
CA ALA A 155 -5.33 -0.52 -8.86
C ALA A 155 -4.55 -1.83 -8.70
N GLU A 156 -5.09 -2.96 -9.14
CA GLU A 156 -4.40 -4.26 -9.13
C GLU A 156 -3.11 -4.24 -9.97
N TRP A 157 -3.15 -3.60 -11.14
CA TRP A 157 -1.96 -3.38 -11.96
C TRP A 157 -0.90 -2.53 -11.23
N HIS A 158 -1.33 -1.47 -10.54
CA HIS A 158 -0.44 -0.66 -9.71
C HIS A 158 0.09 -1.42 -8.48
N PHE A 159 -0.73 -2.26 -7.86
CA PHE A 159 -0.38 -3.07 -6.69
C PHE A 159 0.68 -4.10 -6.99
N ARG A 160 0.62 -4.74 -8.16
CA ARG A 160 1.70 -5.61 -8.63
C ARG A 160 3.02 -4.85 -8.72
N HIS A 161 3.02 -3.72 -9.43
CA HIS A 161 4.25 -2.94 -9.64
C HIS A 161 4.83 -2.40 -8.33
N SER A 162 3.98 -1.90 -7.42
CA SER A 162 4.43 -1.43 -6.10
C SER A 162 4.91 -2.58 -5.20
N SER A 163 4.36 -3.80 -5.34
CA SER A 163 4.91 -4.99 -4.69
C SER A 163 6.31 -5.32 -5.21
N ASP A 164 6.51 -5.35 -6.54
CA ASP A 164 7.83 -5.59 -7.15
C ASP A 164 8.87 -4.55 -6.67
N LEU A 165 8.53 -3.26 -6.76
CA LEU A 165 9.40 -2.16 -6.33
C LEU A 165 9.80 -2.31 -4.85
N VAL A 166 8.84 -2.58 -3.96
CA VAL A 166 9.14 -2.68 -2.53
C VAL A 166 9.97 -3.92 -2.22
N ILE A 167 9.71 -5.06 -2.86
CA ILE A 167 10.57 -6.25 -2.75
C ILE A 167 12.01 -5.90 -3.12
N ASP A 168 12.22 -5.26 -4.27
CA ASP A 168 13.55 -4.88 -4.75
C ASP A 168 14.24 -3.89 -3.80
N LEU A 169 13.49 -2.92 -3.24
CA LEU A 169 14.02 -1.99 -2.24
C LEU A 169 14.38 -2.69 -0.93
N VAL A 170 13.59 -3.67 -0.48
CA VAL A 170 13.90 -4.47 0.71
C VAL A 170 15.17 -5.31 0.49
N ALA A 171 15.39 -5.78 -0.73
CA ALA A 171 16.57 -6.57 -1.09
C ALA A 171 17.85 -5.72 -1.22
N THR A 172 17.73 -4.48 -1.70
CA THR A 172 18.90 -3.68 -2.14
C THR A 172 19.22 -2.50 -1.23
N MET A 173 18.31 -2.09 -0.35
CA MET A 173 18.45 -0.92 0.51
C MET A 173 18.42 -1.28 1.99
N ASN A 174 18.90 -0.36 2.83
CA ASN A 174 18.90 -0.52 4.29
C ASN A 174 17.51 -0.26 4.92
N LEU A 175 16.45 -0.85 4.37
CA LEU A 175 15.08 -0.68 4.87
C LEU A 175 14.85 -1.25 6.27
N HIS A 176 15.82 -1.94 6.86
CA HIS A 176 15.80 -2.30 8.29
C HIS A 176 15.94 -1.07 9.21
N LEU A 177 16.46 0.06 8.70
CA LEU A 177 16.61 1.32 9.44
C LEU A 177 15.41 2.24 9.17
N ARG A 178 14.67 2.60 10.23
CA ARG A 178 13.49 3.49 10.12
C ARG A 178 13.79 4.82 9.39
N PRO A 179 14.91 5.54 9.63
CA PRO A 179 15.20 6.77 8.88
C PRO A 179 15.32 6.55 7.37
N VAL A 180 15.84 5.40 6.94
CA VAL A 180 15.95 5.05 5.51
C VAL A 180 14.57 4.75 4.92
N VAL A 181 13.71 4.01 5.64
CA VAL A 181 12.32 3.78 5.24
C VAL A 181 11.58 5.11 5.05
N LEU A 182 11.64 6.01 6.04
CA LEU A 182 10.98 7.32 5.97
C LEU A 182 11.51 8.17 4.81
N GLY A 183 12.83 8.17 4.59
CA GLY A 183 13.44 8.91 3.49
C GLY A 183 13.09 8.35 2.11
N ILE A 184 12.95 7.04 1.95
CA ILE A 184 12.52 6.41 0.69
C ILE A 184 11.02 6.62 0.47
N ALA A 185 10.20 6.38 1.49
CA ALA A 185 8.76 6.59 1.43
C ALA A 185 8.42 8.03 1.05
N SER A 186 9.07 9.03 1.65
CA SER A 186 8.82 10.44 1.31
C SER A 186 9.16 10.78 -0.14
N GLN A 187 10.24 10.23 -0.69
CA GLN A 187 10.60 10.42 -2.10
C GLN A 187 9.62 9.71 -3.05
N LEU A 188 9.18 8.48 -2.72
CA LEU A 188 8.16 7.77 -3.51
C LEU A 188 6.81 8.49 -3.48
N MET A 189 6.41 9.00 -2.31
CA MET A 189 5.22 9.82 -2.15
C MET A 189 5.30 11.09 -3.01
N LEU A 190 6.43 11.82 -2.92
CA LEU A 190 6.64 13.05 -3.68
C LEU A 190 6.65 12.80 -5.19
N VAL A 191 7.31 11.73 -5.66
CA VAL A 191 7.35 11.41 -7.10
C VAL A 191 5.97 11.08 -7.63
N MET A 192 5.22 10.21 -6.95
CA MET A 192 3.87 9.84 -7.41
C MET A 192 2.92 11.05 -7.37
N ALA A 193 2.87 11.74 -6.23
CA ALA A 193 1.97 12.88 -6.06
C ALA A 193 2.33 14.03 -7.01
N GLY A 194 3.60 14.37 -7.17
CA GLY A 194 4.05 15.40 -8.12
C GLY A 194 3.85 15.02 -9.59
N THR A 195 3.79 13.72 -9.91
CA THR A 195 3.43 13.26 -11.25
C THR A 195 1.93 13.40 -11.51
N PHE A 196 1.09 13.10 -10.50
CA PHE A 196 -0.38 13.23 -10.56
C PHE A 196 -0.84 14.68 -10.53
N LEU A 197 -0.19 15.51 -9.72
CA LEU A 197 -0.52 16.89 -9.44
C LEU A 197 0.71 17.76 -9.76
N PRO A 198 0.91 18.16 -11.02
CA PRO A 198 2.10 18.92 -11.43
C PRO A 198 2.11 20.36 -10.89
N GLY A 199 0.96 20.90 -10.48
CA GLY A 199 0.87 22.21 -9.84
C GLY A 199 1.37 22.16 -8.40
N ARG A 200 2.38 22.97 -8.05
CA ARG A 200 2.94 23.01 -6.68
C ARG A 200 1.90 23.37 -5.61
N ASP A 201 1.00 24.30 -5.92
CA ASP A 201 -0.05 24.74 -5.00
C ASP A 201 -1.04 23.58 -4.73
N ASP A 202 -1.43 22.83 -5.76
CA ASP A 202 -2.30 21.66 -5.65
C ASP A 202 -1.60 20.53 -4.88
N LEU A 203 -0.31 20.29 -5.15
CA LEU A 203 0.49 19.29 -4.48
C LEU A 203 0.64 19.56 -2.99
N ALA A 204 0.95 20.82 -2.61
CA ALA A 204 1.02 21.24 -1.21
C ALA A 204 -0.34 21.09 -0.52
N THR A 205 -1.42 21.54 -1.18
CA THR A 205 -2.80 21.41 -0.70
C THR A 205 -3.18 19.94 -0.48
N PHE A 206 -2.81 19.06 -1.40
CA PHE A 206 -3.04 17.63 -1.28
C PHE A 206 -2.35 17.04 -0.05
N PHE A 207 -1.07 17.33 0.18
CA PHE A 207 -0.34 16.80 1.34
C PHE A 207 -0.86 17.33 2.67
N ASP A 208 -1.35 18.58 2.73
CA ASP A 208 -2.05 19.08 3.92
C ASP A 208 -3.34 18.32 4.20
N ALA A 209 -4.16 18.10 3.15
CA ALA A 209 -5.40 17.34 3.27
C ALA A 209 -5.11 15.88 3.68
N TYR A 210 -4.08 15.25 3.11
CA TYR A 210 -3.64 13.90 3.44
C TYR A 210 -3.14 13.80 4.89
N HIS A 211 -2.35 14.79 5.35
CA HIS A 211 -1.93 14.89 6.75
C HIS A 211 -3.14 15.00 7.69
N GLN A 212 -4.08 15.90 7.39
CA GLN A 212 -5.28 16.11 8.22
C GLN A 212 -6.16 14.86 8.26
N PHE A 213 -6.35 14.19 7.12
CA PHE A 213 -7.11 12.94 7.03
C PHE A 213 -6.56 11.87 7.98
N TRP A 214 -5.26 11.57 7.90
CA TRP A 214 -4.65 10.55 8.76
C TRP A 214 -4.55 10.98 10.22
N ARG A 215 -4.33 12.27 10.48
CA ARG A 215 -4.35 12.83 11.83
C ARG A 215 -5.74 12.67 12.46
N HIS A 216 -6.82 12.87 11.71
CA HIS A 216 -8.18 12.71 12.21
C HIS A 216 -8.56 11.24 12.39
N ALA A 217 -8.24 10.39 11.40
CA ALA A 217 -8.48 8.94 11.46
C ALA A 217 -7.84 8.27 12.70
N PHE A 218 -6.73 8.82 13.21
CA PHE A 218 -6.05 8.34 14.43
C PHE A 218 -6.23 9.23 15.67
N GLY A 219 -6.74 10.45 15.50
CA GLY A 219 -6.90 11.44 16.58
C GLY A 219 -7.93 11.03 17.63
N GLY A 220 -8.91 10.21 17.25
CA GLY A 220 -9.91 9.66 18.18
C GLY A 220 -9.36 8.67 19.22
N ALA A 221 -8.12 8.20 19.06
CA ALA A 221 -7.51 7.20 19.92
C ALA A 221 -6.68 7.78 21.09
N GLY A 222 -6.59 9.10 21.24
CA GLY A 222 -5.79 9.74 22.32
C GLY A 222 -4.27 9.60 22.17
N PHE A 223 -3.77 9.11 21.03
CA PHE A 223 -2.33 8.97 20.74
C PHE A 223 -1.69 10.20 20.07
N VAL A 224 -2.49 11.21 19.71
CA VAL A 224 -2.10 12.28 18.77
C VAL A 224 -1.88 13.64 19.43
N ASP A 225 -2.21 13.77 20.72
CA ASP A 225 -1.92 15.00 21.45
C ASP A 225 -0.42 15.04 21.79
N ASN A 226 0.28 16.06 21.28
CA ASN A 226 1.70 16.41 21.53
C ASN A 226 2.78 15.91 20.55
N ILE A 227 2.49 15.68 19.27
CA ILE A 227 3.56 15.55 18.26
C ILE A 227 3.98 16.94 17.76
N ASP A 228 5.18 17.36 18.15
CA ASP A 228 5.81 18.60 17.68
C ASP A 228 6.40 18.42 16.26
N TYR A 229 5.51 18.48 15.28
CA TYR A 229 5.85 18.39 13.86
C TYR A 229 6.77 19.54 13.41
N ASP A 230 6.62 20.72 14.00
CA ASP A 230 7.37 21.92 13.63
C ASP A 230 8.86 21.77 13.94
N SER A 231 9.18 21.42 15.19
CA SER A 231 10.57 21.18 15.59
C SER A 231 11.19 20.00 14.82
N MET A 232 10.40 18.98 14.46
CA MET A 232 10.89 17.87 13.64
C MET A 232 11.22 18.31 12.21
N TYR A 233 10.40 19.19 11.62
CA TYR A 233 10.68 19.76 10.32
C TYR A 233 11.93 20.64 10.35
N GLU A 234 12.05 21.54 11.33
CA GLU A 234 13.21 22.45 11.44
C GLU A 234 14.54 21.70 11.48
N ARG A 235 14.57 20.55 12.18
CA ARG A 235 15.76 19.68 12.23
C ARG A 235 16.09 18.97 10.91
N SER A 236 15.14 18.87 9.98
CA SER A 236 15.27 18.12 8.72
C SER A 236 15.14 18.96 7.45
N ALA A 237 14.79 20.25 7.56
CA ALA A 237 14.45 21.12 6.44
C ALA A 237 15.53 21.18 5.35
N ALA A 238 16.80 21.38 5.73
CA ALA A 238 17.90 21.45 4.77
C ALA A 238 18.11 20.12 4.02
N ASP A 239 17.94 18.99 4.69
CA ASP A 239 18.05 17.67 4.08
C ASP A 239 16.85 17.33 3.19
N LEU A 240 15.65 17.77 3.58
CA LEU A 240 14.44 17.63 2.78
C LEU A 240 14.57 18.45 1.50
N ASP A 241 14.97 19.72 1.57
CA ASP A 241 15.18 20.56 0.39
C ASP A 241 16.19 19.95 -0.58
N ARG A 242 17.36 19.54 -0.05
CA ARG A 242 18.43 18.91 -0.84
C ARG A 242 17.96 17.65 -1.59
N ARG A 243 17.00 16.90 -1.02
CA ARG A 243 16.44 15.67 -1.62
C ARG A 243 15.27 15.95 -2.54
N PHE A 244 14.36 16.85 -2.16
CA PHE A 244 13.11 17.10 -2.87
C PHE A 244 13.28 18.04 -4.05
N ARG A 245 14.15 19.05 -3.95
CA ARG A 245 14.36 20.02 -5.03
C ARG A 245 14.77 19.36 -6.35
N PRO A 246 15.76 18.43 -6.41
CA PRO A 246 16.09 17.75 -7.66
C PRO A 246 14.94 16.90 -8.21
N ILE A 247 14.13 16.30 -7.33
CA ILE A 247 12.97 15.50 -7.73
C ILE A 247 11.92 16.39 -8.40
N LEU A 248 11.53 17.47 -7.72
CA LEU A 248 10.54 18.42 -8.21
C LEU A 248 10.98 19.03 -9.54
N THR A 249 12.24 19.50 -9.63
CA THR A 249 12.77 20.06 -10.88
C THR A 249 12.75 19.05 -12.03
N ALA A 250 13.13 17.79 -11.78
CA ALA A 250 13.08 16.76 -12.82
C ALA A 250 11.65 16.47 -13.30
N LEU A 251 10.66 16.45 -12.39
CA LEU A 251 9.26 16.23 -12.76
C LEU A 251 8.69 17.44 -13.53
N GLU A 252 8.96 18.66 -13.09
CA GLU A 252 8.53 19.91 -13.73
C GLU A 252 9.09 20.07 -15.15
N GLN A 253 10.33 19.64 -15.36
CA GLN A 253 11.00 19.71 -16.66
C GLN A 253 10.63 18.54 -17.58
N GLY A 254 9.87 17.55 -17.09
CA GLY A 254 9.58 16.32 -17.84
C GLY A 254 10.83 15.47 -18.08
N GLU A 255 11.79 15.50 -17.14
CA GLU A 255 13.09 14.84 -17.23
C GLU A 255 13.30 13.76 -16.14
N PRO A 256 12.40 12.76 -16.01
CA PRO A 256 12.52 11.73 -14.97
C PRO A 256 13.81 10.91 -15.10
N GLN A 257 14.47 10.91 -16.26
CA GLN A 257 15.78 10.29 -16.48
C GLN A 257 16.90 10.85 -15.60
N ARG A 258 16.73 12.04 -15.03
CA ARG A 258 17.69 12.65 -14.09
C ARG A 258 17.56 12.12 -12.66
N LEU A 259 16.49 11.37 -12.38
CA LEU A 259 16.27 10.74 -11.08
C LEU A 259 17.14 9.48 -10.95
N PRO A 260 17.47 9.08 -9.70
CA PRO A 260 17.98 7.73 -9.42
C PRO A 260 17.10 6.65 -10.06
N VAL A 261 17.69 5.55 -10.51
CA VAL A 261 17.03 4.50 -11.33
C VAL A 261 15.66 4.07 -10.77
N PHE A 262 15.57 3.80 -9.46
CA PHE A 262 14.31 3.37 -8.85
C PHE A 262 13.24 4.47 -8.83
N LEU A 263 13.63 5.75 -8.63
CA LEU A 263 12.72 6.89 -8.69
C LEU A 263 12.31 7.22 -10.12
N ARG A 264 13.22 7.02 -11.09
CA ARG A 264 12.91 7.14 -12.52
C ARG A 264 11.84 6.13 -12.91
N GLY A 265 12.06 4.84 -12.62
CA GLY A 265 11.09 3.78 -12.93
C GLY A 265 9.74 4.03 -12.25
N TRP A 266 9.76 4.51 -11.01
CA TRP A 266 8.55 4.91 -10.29
C TRP A 266 7.83 6.11 -10.92
N ALA A 267 8.56 7.13 -11.38
CA ALA A 267 7.98 8.28 -12.07
C ALA A 267 7.35 7.87 -13.43
N GLU A 268 8.03 7.01 -14.19
CA GLU A 268 7.51 6.45 -15.45
C GLU A 268 6.23 5.63 -15.22
N HIS A 269 6.19 4.81 -14.16
CA HIS A 269 4.99 4.07 -13.76
C HIS A 269 3.86 5.01 -13.30
N ALA A 270 4.17 6.01 -12.46
CA ALA A 270 3.21 6.97 -11.98
C ALA A 270 2.59 7.79 -13.13
N ALA A 271 3.37 8.13 -14.16
CA ALA A 271 2.86 8.81 -15.35
C ALA A 271 1.88 7.91 -16.12
N GLN A 272 2.22 6.63 -16.35
CA GLN A 272 1.31 5.67 -16.97
C GLN A 272 0.02 5.48 -16.15
N LEU A 273 0.14 5.39 -14.83
CA LEU A 273 -0.99 5.25 -13.92
C LEU A 273 -1.92 6.47 -14.00
N ARG A 274 -1.35 7.68 -13.96
CA ARG A 274 -2.08 8.94 -14.12
C ARG A 274 -2.80 9.01 -15.45
N ASP A 275 -2.13 8.66 -16.54
CA ASP A 275 -2.70 8.76 -17.88
C ASP A 275 -3.87 7.77 -18.05
N ARG A 276 -3.73 6.55 -17.54
CA ARG A 276 -4.82 5.55 -17.52
C ARG A 276 -5.98 5.98 -16.64
N ALA A 277 -5.71 6.52 -15.44
CA ALA A 277 -6.75 7.02 -14.54
C ALA A 277 -7.50 8.20 -15.17
N SER A 278 -6.78 9.14 -15.78
CA SER A 278 -7.36 10.28 -16.50
C SER A 278 -8.23 9.83 -17.68
N ALA A 279 -7.79 8.82 -18.43
CA ALA A 279 -8.56 8.26 -19.54
C ALA A 279 -9.87 7.60 -19.04
N LEU A 280 -9.81 6.82 -17.96
CA LEU A 280 -11.01 6.20 -17.36
C LEU A 280 -12.00 7.25 -16.82
N ALA A 281 -11.49 8.34 -16.22
CA ALA A 281 -12.31 9.47 -15.81
C ALA A 281 -12.95 10.14 -17.03
N GLY A 282 -12.17 10.47 -18.06
CA GLY A 282 -12.66 11.12 -19.28
C GLY A 282 -13.72 10.31 -20.04
N SER A 283 -13.70 8.97 -19.91
CA SER A 283 -14.74 8.09 -20.47
C SER A 283 -15.94 7.86 -19.55
N GLY A 284 -15.96 8.45 -18.34
CA GLY A 284 -17.02 8.24 -17.35
C GLY A 284 -17.06 6.84 -16.74
N ALA A 285 -15.92 6.13 -16.74
CA ALA A 285 -15.83 4.74 -16.30
C ALA A 285 -15.53 4.58 -14.79
N LEU A 286 -15.30 5.69 -14.08
CA LEU A 286 -14.97 5.69 -12.65
C LEU A 286 -16.18 6.12 -11.81
N THR A 287 -16.74 5.18 -11.06
CA THR A 287 -17.82 5.43 -10.10
C THR A 287 -17.36 5.09 -8.69
N PHE A 288 -17.29 6.10 -7.83
CA PHE A 288 -16.83 5.98 -6.44
C PHE A 288 -18.02 5.92 -5.50
N ALA A 289 -17.94 5.06 -4.49
CA ALA A 289 -18.91 4.93 -3.39
C ALA A 289 -18.12 4.65 -2.10
N TYR A 290 -17.38 5.65 -1.63
CA TYR A 290 -16.51 5.55 -0.47
C TYR A 290 -16.58 6.85 0.37
N PRO A 291 -16.65 6.78 1.72
CA PRO A 291 -16.66 5.57 2.56
C PRO A 291 -17.90 4.68 2.33
N GLU A 292 -17.89 3.47 2.87
CA GLU A 292 -19.00 2.51 2.72
C GLU A 292 -20.34 3.15 3.09
N GLY A 293 -21.36 2.90 2.28
CA GLY A 293 -22.68 3.54 2.41
C GLY A 293 -22.80 4.94 1.78
N ALA A 294 -21.73 5.49 1.21
CA ALA A 294 -21.82 6.74 0.44
C ALA A 294 -22.57 6.53 -0.90
N GLU A 295 -23.31 7.55 -1.32
CA GLU A 295 -23.98 7.58 -2.62
C GLU A 295 -22.95 7.45 -3.77
N PRO A 296 -23.18 6.57 -4.76
CA PRO A 296 -22.28 6.42 -5.89
C PRO A 296 -22.16 7.71 -6.72
N VAL A 297 -20.92 8.15 -6.96
CA VAL A 297 -20.59 9.33 -7.78
C VAL A 297 -19.70 8.93 -8.94
N THR A 298 -20.22 9.08 -10.17
CA THR A 298 -19.40 8.97 -11.38
C THR A 298 -18.59 10.24 -11.58
N VAL A 299 -17.26 10.11 -11.60
CA VAL A 299 -16.33 11.23 -11.73
C VAL A 299 -15.80 11.26 -13.17
N THR A 300 -16.15 12.33 -13.89
CA THR A 300 -15.72 12.55 -15.28
C THR A 300 -14.55 13.54 -15.41
N ASP A 301 -14.31 14.34 -14.37
CA ASP A 301 -13.17 15.25 -14.30
C ASP A 301 -11.89 14.48 -13.93
N PRO A 302 -10.88 14.43 -14.82
CA PRO A 302 -9.61 13.75 -14.55
C PRO A 302 -8.93 14.25 -13.27
N HIS A 303 -8.96 15.56 -13.01
CA HIS A 303 -8.27 16.12 -11.85
C HIS A 303 -8.87 15.59 -10.53
N GLN A 304 -10.20 15.59 -10.42
CA GLN A 304 -10.90 15.00 -9.28
C GLN A 304 -10.65 13.49 -9.13
N ALA A 305 -10.62 12.75 -10.24
CA ALA A 305 -10.34 11.31 -10.20
C ALA A 305 -8.91 11.02 -9.70
N LEU A 306 -7.92 11.78 -10.18
CA LEU A 306 -6.53 11.66 -9.75
C LEU A 306 -6.37 11.91 -8.26
N ILE A 307 -6.98 12.97 -7.71
CA ILE A 307 -6.93 13.26 -6.26
C ILE A 307 -7.53 12.11 -5.45
N ARG A 308 -8.70 11.59 -5.86
CA ARG A 308 -9.39 10.49 -5.15
C ARG A 308 -8.58 9.20 -5.13
N LEU A 309 -7.90 8.89 -6.24
CA LEU A 309 -7.09 7.67 -6.38
C LEU A 309 -5.68 7.79 -5.80
N LEU A 310 -5.11 9.00 -5.74
CA LEU A 310 -3.75 9.21 -5.24
C LEU A 310 -3.60 8.79 -3.78
N SER A 311 -4.55 9.17 -2.91
CA SER A 311 -4.53 8.82 -1.49
C SER A 311 -4.41 7.30 -1.23
N PRO A 312 -5.30 6.43 -1.76
CA PRO A 312 -5.18 5.00 -1.55
C PRO A 312 -3.94 4.38 -2.25
N TYR A 313 -3.47 4.92 -3.37
CA TYR A 313 -2.22 4.44 -3.99
C TYR A 313 -0.98 4.72 -3.14
N LEU A 314 -0.88 5.92 -2.57
CA LEU A 314 0.17 6.27 -1.60
C LEU A 314 0.10 5.35 -0.39
N HIS A 315 -1.08 5.24 0.22
CA HIS A 315 -1.29 4.43 1.40
C HIS A 315 -0.89 2.96 1.18
N MET A 316 -1.32 2.35 0.07
CA MET A 316 -1.00 0.95 -0.22
C MET A 316 0.49 0.73 -0.49
N THR A 317 1.20 1.70 -1.06
CA THR A 317 2.66 1.63 -1.23
C THR A 317 3.37 1.76 0.12
N ASN A 318 2.94 2.70 0.96
CA ASN A 318 3.44 2.92 2.31
C ASN A 318 3.21 1.72 3.23
N ASN A 319 2.04 1.09 3.13
CA ASN A 319 1.71 -0.15 3.84
C ASN A 319 2.73 -1.26 3.55
N ARG A 320 3.10 -1.46 2.28
CA ARG A 320 4.11 -2.47 1.88
C ARG A 320 5.49 -2.18 2.44
N LEU A 321 5.84 -0.90 2.60
CA LEU A 321 7.09 -0.43 3.21
C LEU A 321 7.09 -0.53 4.76
N TYR A 322 5.99 -0.96 5.38
CA TYR A 322 5.78 -0.91 6.83
C TYR A 322 5.79 0.52 7.41
N VAL A 323 5.42 1.51 6.59
CA VAL A 323 5.20 2.88 7.08
C VAL A 323 3.88 2.87 7.86
N THR A 324 3.93 3.29 9.11
CA THR A 324 2.73 3.37 9.95
C THR A 324 1.86 4.55 9.55
N LEU A 325 0.58 4.54 9.87
CA LEU A 325 -0.33 5.65 9.57
C LEU A 325 0.10 6.97 10.23
N ARG A 326 0.74 6.87 11.42
CA ARG A 326 1.42 8.00 12.07
C ARG A 326 2.59 8.52 11.25
N ASP A 327 3.41 7.62 10.72
CA ASP A 327 4.53 7.98 9.86
C ASP A 327 4.03 8.58 8.53
N GLU A 328 2.92 8.10 7.96
CA GLU A 328 2.30 8.71 6.78
C GLU A 328 1.84 10.15 7.05
N ALA A 329 1.14 10.37 8.17
CA ALA A 329 0.76 11.72 8.59
C ALA A 329 1.98 12.62 8.79
N TYR A 330 3.05 12.09 9.40
CA TYR A 330 4.31 12.80 9.60
C TYR A 330 4.99 13.16 8.27
N LEU A 331 5.14 12.20 7.36
CA LEU A 331 5.77 12.42 6.06
C LEU A 331 4.97 13.42 5.22
N ALA A 332 3.64 13.33 5.23
CA ALA A 332 2.77 14.26 4.53
C ALA A 332 2.94 15.70 5.04
N TYR A 333 3.01 15.89 6.36
CA TYR A 333 3.31 17.19 6.95
C TYR A 333 4.65 17.76 6.48
N LEU A 334 5.72 16.95 6.55
CA LEU A 334 7.05 17.38 6.14
C LEU A 334 7.10 17.77 4.65
N ILE A 335 6.47 16.97 3.78
CA ILE A 335 6.43 17.23 2.35
C ILE A 335 5.62 18.49 2.06
N GLY A 336 4.42 18.63 2.62
CA GLY A 336 3.57 19.80 2.44
C GLY A 336 4.25 21.10 2.88
N ARG A 337 4.94 21.08 4.03
CA ARG A 337 5.72 22.23 4.51
C ARG A 337 6.92 22.54 3.62
N ALA A 338 7.70 21.53 3.21
CA ALA A 338 8.83 21.74 2.30
C ALA A 338 8.40 22.35 0.96
N LEU A 339 7.24 21.93 0.44
CA LEU A 339 6.69 22.48 -0.80
C LEU A 339 6.33 23.97 -0.67
N ARG A 340 5.77 24.40 0.47
CA ARG A 340 5.46 25.81 0.72
C ARG A 340 6.69 26.69 0.84
N GLU A 341 7.73 26.23 1.52
CA GLU A 341 8.96 27.01 1.73
C GLU A 341 9.83 27.09 0.46
N THR A 342 9.67 26.15 -0.48
CA THR A 342 10.37 26.17 -1.78
C THR A 342 9.63 26.92 -2.88
N VAL A 343 8.40 27.38 -2.64
CA VAL A 343 7.72 28.35 -3.48
C VAL A 343 8.27 29.74 -3.11
N PRO A 344 8.93 30.48 -4.01
CA PRO A 344 9.22 31.88 -3.75
C PRO A 344 7.89 32.58 -3.46
N ALA A 345 7.80 33.32 -2.36
CA ALA A 345 6.66 34.20 -2.11
C ALA A 345 6.43 35.04 -3.38
N ARG A 346 5.27 34.85 -4.02
CA ARG A 346 4.92 35.52 -5.28
C ARG A 346 4.93 37.04 -5.14
#